data_AF-A0A1B6HHC1-F1
#
_entry.id   AF-A0A1B6HHC1-F1
#
_cell.length_a   1.000
_cell.length_b   1.000
_cell.length_c   1.000
_cell.angle_alpha   90.00
_cell.angle_beta   90.00
_cell.angle_gamma   90.00
#
_symmetry.space_group_name_H-M   'P 1'
#
loop_
_entity.id
_entity.type
_entity.pdbx_description
1 polymer ?
#
loop_
_entity_poly.entity_id
_entity_poly.type
_entity_poly.pdbx_seq_one_letter_code
_entity_poly.pdbx_strand_id
1 'polypeptide(L)'
;MEPEVPSWLNESYLATVLQGGVDQEPRVTVTSFTAKSALPLDQNYGTYVFRVKVQYTLGESVDKHVISLIIKTPVSHGFLSKCMEKIDLFNREQRFYADVLSQLNKRAKFEFGPKDFYCPDRNRLVLKDLNEDGYVMADRSKQLDLSHCKLVMISLGKYHASSISLQHENPKLFEEAGSERLYYDEGPFKKEVKRWVETSLRLVSDVLKEMKGYESYGDLMLSKVDGIWEYFVKVFIPRKQSVNVLNHG
;
A
#
# COMPACT_ATOMS: atom_id res chain seq x y z
N MET A 1 16.77 -12.98 9.02
CA MET A 1 16.15 -12.86 10.36
C MET A 1 14.85 -12.13 10.18
N GLU A 2 13.78 -12.59 10.83
CA GLU A 2 12.52 -11.84 10.83
C GLU A 2 12.74 -10.45 11.45
N PRO A 3 12.03 -9.41 10.98
CA PRO A 3 12.16 -8.09 11.56
C PRO A 3 11.71 -8.13 13.02
N GLU A 4 12.60 -7.70 13.92
CA GLU A 4 12.27 -7.57 15.35
C GLU A 4 11.16 -6.54 15.54
N VAL A 5 10.32 -6.76 16.56
CA VAL A 5 9.29 -5.81 16.95
C VAL A 5 9.98 -4.55 17.47
N PRO A 6 9.74 -3.38 16.86
CA PRO A 6 10.47 -2.17 17.24
C PRO A 6 9.96 -1.61 18.58
N SER A 7 10.85 -1.00 19.36
CA SER A 7 10.56 -0.50 20.71
C SER A 7 9.49 0.61 20.78
N TRP A 8 9.27 1.34 19.67
CA TRP A 8 8.19 2.33 19.59
C TRP A 8 6.80 1.67 19.53
N LEU A 9 6.71 0.41 19.12
CA LEU A 9 5.45 -0.34 19.10
C LEU A 9 5.19 -0.93 20.48
N ASN A 10 4.57 -0.13 21.34
CA ASN A 10 4.28 -0.46 22.74
C ASN A 10 2.82 -0.11 23.11
N GLU A 11 2.45 -0.36 24.36
CA GLU A 11 1.10 -0.17 24.89
C GLU A 11 0.61 1.27 24.74
N SER A 12 1.48 2.25 25.03
CA SER A 12 1.15 3.67 24.93
C SER A 12 0.82 4.05 23.49
N TYR A 13 1.67 3.61 22.54
CA TYR A 13 1.44 3.81 21.11
C TYR A 13 0.07 3.25 20.66
N LEU A 14 -0.20 2.00 21.03
CA LEU A 14 -1.44 1.31 20.65
C LEU A 14 -2.66 1.93 21.32
N ALA A 15 -2.55 2.42 22.55
CA ALA A 15 -3.61 3.16 23.22
C ALA A 15 -3.96 4.44 22.43
N THR A 16 -2.95 5.23 22.03
CA THR A 16 -3.15 6.44 21.22
C THR A 16 -3.82 6.14 19.87
N VAL A 17 -3.39 5.08 19.18
CA VAL A 17 -3.99 4.61 17.93
C VAL A 17 -5.48 4.31 18.10
N LEU A 18 -5.82 3.51 19.12
CA LEU A 18 -7.20 3.09 19.39
C LEU A 18 -8.08 4.21 19.92
N GLN A 19 -7.47 5.19 20.60
CA GLN A 19 -8.14 6.38 21.10
C GLN A 19 -8.64 7.29 19.98
N GLY A 20 -8.00 7.23 18.80
CA GLY A 20 -8.39 8.02 17.63
C GLY A 20 -7.77 9.42 17.55
N GLY A 21 -6.79 9.73 18.40
CA GLY A 21 -6.11 11.03 18.41
C GLY A 21 -5.50 11.39 19.77
N VAL A 22 -4.52 12.29 19.77
CA VAL A 22 -3.88 12.79 21.00
C VAL A 22 -4.76 13.75 21.80
N ASP A 23 -5.71 14.42 21.14
CA ASP A 23 -6.64 15.37 21.77
C ASP A 23 -7.91 14.72 22.31
N GLN A 24 -8.01 13.38 22.20
CA GLN A 24 -9.16 12.62 22.66
C GLN A 24 -9.01 12.29 24.15
N GLU A 25 -10.12 12.31 24.88
CA GLU A 25 -10.14 11.93 26.30
C GLU A 25 -9.57 10.52 26.50
N PRO A 26 -8.57 10.32 27.38
CA PRO A 26 -7.87 9.05 27.53
C PRO A 26 -8.78 7.99 28.19
N ARG A 27 -9.47 7.23 27.36
CA ARG A 27 -10.39 6.17 27.76
C ARG A 27 -9.86 4.78 27.39
N VAL A 28 -8.86 4.66 26.52
CA VAL A 28 -8.30 3.36 26.14
C VAL A 28 -7.13 3.01 27.06
N THR A 29 -7.20 1.84 27.71
CA THR A 29 -6.05 1.25 28.40
C THR A 29 -5.67 -0.07 27.76
N VAL A 30 -4.47 -0.15 27.18
CA VAL A 30 -3.94 -1.40 26.64
C VAL A 30 -3.39 -2.25 27.78
N THR A 31 -3.94 -3.45 27.93
CA THR A 31 -3.56 -4.39 28.99
C THR A 31 -2.46 -5.34 28.57
N SER A 32 -2.42 -5.70 27.29
CA SER A 32 -1.36 -6.50 26.67
C SER A 32 -1.49 -6.44 25.15
N PHE A 33 -0.40 -6.77 24.45
CA PHE A 33 -0.44 -6.98 23.02
C PHE A 33 0.57 -8.04 22.59
N THR A 34 0.38 -8.61 21.41
CA THR A 34 1.37 -9.43 20.72
C THR A 34 1.59 -8.86 19.33
N ALA A 35 2.85 -8.74 18.92
CA ALA A 35 3.23 -8.31 17.57
C ALA A 35 4.13 -9.35 16.92
N LYS A 36 3.91 -9.59 15.62
CA LYS A 36 4.76 -10.45 14.80
C LYS A 36 4.77 -9.96 13.36
N SER A 37 5.74 -10.39 12.55
CA SER A 37 5.69 -10.12 11.12
C SER A 37 4.41 -10.72 10.51
N ALA A 38 3.70 -9.92 9.70
CA ALA A 38 2.46 -10.34 9.05
C ALA A 38 2.72 -11.11 7.75
N LEU A 39 3.91 -10.91 7.16
CA LEU A 39 4.31 -11.41 5.86
C LEU A 39 5.69 -12.08 5.95
N PRO A 40 5.95 -13.12 5.13
CA PRO A 40 7.29 -13.64 4.94
C PRO A 40 8.30 -12.56 4.48
N LEU A 41 9.59 -12.77 4.77
CA LEU A 41 10.67 -11.83 4.47
C LEU A 41 10.75 -11.41 2.99
N ASP A 42 10.45 -12.33 2.07
CA ASP A 42 10.50 -12.13 0.63
C ASP A 42 9.27 -11.41 0.05
N GLN A 43 8.29 -11.08 0.89
CA GLN A 43 7.04 -10.41 0.50
C GLN A 43 6.91 -8.99 1.07
N ASN A 44 7.95 -8.53 1.78
CA ASN A 44 8.03 -7.21 2.38
C ASN A 44 8.67 -6.22 1.38
N TYR A 45 7.88 -5.74 0.41
CA TYR A 45 8.30 -4.84 -0.69
C TYR A 45 8.60 -3.40 -0.22
N GLY A 46 9.66 -3.24 0.58
CA GLY A 46 10.11 -1.95 1.12
C GLY A 46 9.33 -1.45 2.34
N THR A 47 8.48 -2.29 2.92
CA THR A 47 7.84 -2.04 4.23
C THR A 47 8.04 -3.22 5.14
N TYR A 48 8.09 -2.97 6.45
CA TYR A 48 7.81 -4.01 7.44
C TYR A 48 6.33 -3.97 7.76
N VAL A 49 5.68 -5.13 7.68
CA VAL A 49 4.26 -5.28 8.00
C VAL A 49 4.15 -6.13 9.25
N PHE A 50 3.60 -5.55 10.32
CA PHE A 50 3.37 -6.22 11.59
C PHE A 50 1.88 -6.51 11.76
N ARG A 51 1.58 -7.73 12.22
CA ARG A 51 0.27 -8.09 12.73
C ARG A 51 0.29 -7.95 14.24
N VAL A 52 -0.59 -7.11 14.77
CA VAL A 52 -0.63 -6.74 16.18
C VAL A 52 -1.99 -7.05 16.76
N LYS A 53 -2.05 -7.99 17.69
CA LYS A 53 -3.26 -8.29 18.45
C LYS A 53 -3.21 -7.57 19.78
N VAL A 54 -4.18 -6.71 20.04
CA VAL A 54 -4.23 -5.80 21.19
C VAL A 54 -5.40 -6.19 22.09
N GLN A 55 -5.16 -6.31 23.39
CA GLN A 55 -6.19 -6.43 24.41
C GLN A 55 -6.29 -5.13 25.20
N TYR A 56 -7.47 -4.55 25.29
CA TYR A 56 -7.67 -3.23 25.92
C TYR A 56 -9.00 -3.13 26.66
N THR A 57 -9.11 -2.15 27.56
CA THR A 57 -10.34 -1.76 28.25
C THR A 57 -10.73 -0.32 27.88
N LEU A 58 -11.99 0.04 28.14
CA LEU A 58 -12.55 1.36 27.85
C LEU A 58 -13.10 2.04 29.12
N GLY A 59 -12.59 3.24 29.40
CA GLY A 59 -12.93 4.02 30.59
C GLY A 59 -12.65 3.24 31.87
N GLU A 60 -13.61 3.25 32.78
CA GLU A 60 -13.57 2.48 34.04
C GLU A 60 -14.10 1.04 33.89
N SER A 61 -14.50 0.62 32.67
CA SER A 61 -15.00 -0.74 32.47
C SER A 61 -13.89 -1.78 32.63
N VAL A 62 -14.24 -2.90 33.26
CA VAL A 62 -13.39 -4.10 33.34
C VAL A 62 -13.53 -5.00 32.11
N ASP A 63 -14.45 -4.68 31.20
CA ASP A 63 -14.69 -5.46 29.98
C ASP A 63 -13.46 -5.40 29.07
N LYS A 64 -12.99 -6.59 28.69
CA LYS A 64 -11.83 -6.74 27.80
C LYS A 64 -12.29 -6.78 26.36
N HIS A 65 -11.72 -5.89 25.56
CA HIS A 65 -11.86 -5.86 24.12
C HIS A 65 -10.59 -6.40 23.46
N VAL A 66 -10.76 -7.00 22.29
CA VAL A 66 -9.65 -7.53 21.49
C VAL A 66 -9.79 -7.03 20.07
N ILE A 67 -8.68 -6.56 19.50
CA ILE A 67 -8.60 -6.12 18.10
C ILE A 67 -7.30 -6.59 17.47
N SER A 68 -7.36 -7.00 16.20
CA SER A 68 -6.18 -7.28 15.39
C SER A 68 -5.96 -6.16 14.37
N LEU A 69 -4.73 -5.67 14.30
CA LEU A 69 -4.30 -4.56 13.46
C LEU A 69 -3.15 -5.00 12.55
N ILE A 70 -3.09 -4.40 11.36
CA ILE A 70 -1.93 -4.41 10.48
C ILE A 70 -1.23 -3.06 10.57
N ILE A 71 0.03 -3.05 10.98
CA ILE A 71 0.86 -1.85 11.04
C ILE A 71 1.94 -1.95 9.98
N LYS A 72 1.93 -1.01 9.03
CA LYS A 72 2.95 -0.88 7.98
C LYS A 72 3.91 0.24 8.39
N THR A 73 5.20 -0.05 8.34
CA THR A 73 6.26 0.94 8.60
C THR A 73 7.33 0.85 7.51
N PRO A 74 7.98 1.97 7.14
CA PRO A 74 9.08 1.99 6.18
C PRO A 74 10.24 1.11 6.63
N VAL A 75 10.93 0.54 5.64
CA VAL A 75 12.33 0.13 5.86
C VAL A 75 13.18 1.37 6.12
N SER A 76 14.09 1.28 7.10
CA SER A 76 14.86 2.43 7.58
C SER A 76 16.12 2.73 6.76
N HIS A 77 16.53 1.84 5.86
CA HIS A 77 17.81 1.93 5.15
C HIS A 77 17.71 1.46 3.70
N GLY A 78 18.75 1.80 2.92
CA GLY A 78 18.90 1.36 1.54
C GLY A 78 18.19 2.23 0.51
N PHE A 79 18.31 1.85 -0.76
CA PHE A 79 17.79 2.60 -1.90
C PHE A 79 16.26 2.74 -1.85
N LEU A 80 15.53 1.67 -1.50
CA LEU A 80 14.07 1.68 -1.43
C LEU A 80 13.55 2.67 -0.37
N SER A 81 14.20 2.74 0.79
CA SER A 81 13.87 3.71 1.84
C SER A 81 13.93 5.15 1.31
N LYS A 82 15.05 5.51 0.65
CA LYS A 82 15.24 6.83 0.02
C LYS A 82 14.21 7.09 -1.07
N CYS A 83 13.87 6.08 -1.87
CA CYS A 83 12.86 6.22 -2.91
C CYS A 83 11.48 6.53 -2.33
N MET A 84 11.06 5.78 -1.31
CA MET A 84 9.78 5.96 -0.64
C MET A 84 9.65 7.32 0.04
N GLU A 85 10.73 7.81 0.64
CA GLU A 85 10.81 9.16 1.21
C GLU A 85 10.65 10.23 0.11
N LYS A 86 11.39 10.09 -1.00
CA LYS A 86 11.35 11.05 -2.12
C LYS A 86 9.97 11.19 -2.75
N ILE A 87 9.22 10.10 -2.87
CA ILE A 87 7.86 10.11 -3.41
C ILE A 87 6.77 10.37 -2.35
N ASP A 88 7.16 10.59 -1.09
CA ASP A 88 6.28 10.80 0.06
C ASP A 88 5.24 9.67 0.22
N LEU A 89 5.67 8.41 0.02
CA LEU A 89 4.77 7.26 -0.16
C LEU A 89 3.80 7.07 1.02
N PHE A 90 4.31 7.10 2.25
CA PHE A 90 3.51 6.75 3.43
C PHE A 90 2.49 7.81 3.82
N ASN A 91 2.86 9.09 3.74
CA ASN A 91 1.92 10.18 3.96
C ASN A 91 0.80 10.14 2.90
N ARG A 92 1.16 9.85 1.65
CA ARG A 92 0.17 9.65 0.58
C ARG A 92 -0.71 8.44 0.82
N GLU A 93 -0.15 7.32 1.28
CA GLU A 93 -0.91 6.12 1.63
C GLU A 93 -1.91 6.42 2.75
N GLN A 94 -1.49 7.10 3.82
CA GLN A 94 -2.39 7.54 4.91
C GLN A 94 -3.53 8.41 4.39
N ARG A 95 -3.22 9.47 3.62
CA ARG A 95 -4.23 10.36 3.03
C ARG A 95 -5.16 9.61 2.08
N PHE A 96 -4.63 8.65 1.32
CA PHE A 96 -5.45 7.83 0.45
C PHE A 96 -6.50 7.07 1.25
N TYR A 97 -6.13 6.38 2.33
CA TYR A 97 -7.11 5.66 3.16
C TYR A 97 -8.10 6.61 3.83
N ALA A 98 -7.60 7.65 4.50
CA ALA A 98 -8.42 8.58 5.30
C ALA A 98 -9.38 9.41 4.43
N ASP A 99 -8.88 9.98 3.33
CA ASP A 99 -9.61 10.98 2.55
C ASP A 99 -10.23 10.40 1.27
N VAL A 100 -9.46 9.62 0.51
CA VAL A 100 -9.90 9.12 -0.81
C VAL A 100 -10.78 7.88 -0.66
N LEU A 101 -10.25 6.80 -0.08
CA LEU A 101 -10.93 5.52 0.03
C LEU A 101 -12.23 5.63 0.84
N SER A 102 -12.22 6.40 1.94
CA SER A 102 -13.41 6.69 2.74
C SER A 102 -14.55 7.29 1.90
N GLN A 103 -14.23 8.23 1.00
CA GLN A 103 -15.23 8.85 0.11
C GLN A 103 -15.66 7.90 -1.01
N LEU A 104 -14.74 7.12 -1.58
CA LEU A 104 -15.08 6.09 -2.56
C LEU A 104 -16.05 5.07 -1.96
N ASN A 105 -15.77 4.58 -0.75
CA ASN A 105 -16.61 3.61 -0.05
C ASN A 105 -18.04 4.14 0.16
N LYS A 106 -18.16 5.39 0.65
CA LYS A 106 -19.45 6.05 0.88
C LYS A 106 -20.27 6.19 -0.41
N ARG A 107 -19.63 6.63 -1.50
CA ARG A 107 -20.28 6.80 -2.81
C ARG A 107 -20.76 5.47 -3.40
N ALA A 108 -19.89 4.47 -3.36
CA ALA A 108 -20.18 3.15 -3.90
C ALA A 108 -21.14 2.34 -3.02
N LYS A 109 -21.32 2.75 -1.76
CA LYS A 109 -21.93 1.93 -0.69
C LYS A 109 -21.30 0.54 -0.66
N PHE A 110 -19.98 0.51 -0.75
CA PHE A 110 -19.18 -0.70 -0.91
C PHE A 110 -17.82 -0.50 -0.26
N GLU A 111 -17.33 -1.47 0.50
CA GLU A 111 -16.03 -1.40 1.15
C GLU A 111 -14.94 -1.94 0.22
N PHE A 112 -14.08 -1.05 -0.28
CA PHE A 112 -13.00 -1.43 -1.19
C PHE A 112 -11.73 -1.91 -0.49
N GLY A 113 -11.60 -1.64 0.81
CA GLY A 113 -10.40 -1.97 1.59
C GLY A 113 -10.66 -1.91 3.10
N PRO A 114 -9.64 -2.22 3.91
CA PRO A 114 -9.78 -2.23 5.36
C PRO A 114 -10.06 -0.83 5.92
N LYS A 115 -10.71 -0.80 7.08
CA LYS A 115 -10.79 0.40 7.91
C LYS A 115 -9.39 0.82 8.36
N ASP A 116 -9.08 2.11 8.22
CA ASP A 116 -7.89 2.73 8.79
C ASP A 116 -8.13 3.23 10.23
N PHE A 117 -7.04 3.35 10.98
CA PHE A 117 -7.04 3.87 12.33
C PHE A 117 -6.13 5.10 12.41
N TYR A 118 -6.37 5.93 13.43
CA TYR A 118 -5.48 7.04 13.72
C TYR A 118 -4.05 6.53 13.88
N CYS A 119 -3.12 7.22 13.22
CA CYS A 119 -1.70 6.91 13.29
C CYS A 119 -0.95 8.17 13.73
N PRO A 120 -0.31 8.17 14.90
CA PRO A 120 0.39 9.37 15.41
C PRO A 120 1.61 9.74 14.56
N ASP A 121 2.17 8.79 13.80
CA ASP A 121 3.30 9.05 12.90
C ASP A 121 2.84 9.27 11.46
N ARG A 122 3.46 10.24 10.79
CA ARG A 122 3.18 10.57 9.38
C ARG A 122 3.71 9.55 8.37
N ASN A 123 4.53 8.60 8.80
CA ASN A 123 5.21 7.65 7.93
C ASN A 123 4.81 6.19 8.21
N ARG A 124 3.73 5.94 8.94
CA ARG A 124 3.23 4.59 9.22
C ARG A 124 1.76 4.50 8.86
N LEU A 125 1.24 3.29 8.75
CA LEU A 125 -0.18 3.09 8.50
C LEU A 125 -0.71 2.01 9.43
N VAL A 126 -1.86 2.26 10.04
CA VAL A 126 -2.56 1.30 10.88
C VAL A 126 -3.90 0.96 10.26
N LEU A 127 -4.11 -0.32 9.96
CA LEU A 127 -5.31 -0.84 9.32
C LEU A 127 -5.92 -1.96 10.17
N LYS A 128 -7.22 -2.19 10.01
CA LYS A 128 -7.87 -3.41 10.50
C LYS A 128 -7.24 -4.64 9.86
N ASP A 129 -6.98 -5.69 10.64
CA ASP A 129 -6.59 -6.99 10.11
C ASP A 129 -7.80 -7.74 9.55
N LEU A 130 -7.86 -7.87 8.23
CA LEU A 130 -8.97 -8.53 7.54
C LEU A 130 -9.00 -10.05 7.73
N ASN A 131 -7.91 -10.66 8.23
CA ASN A 131 -7.93 -12.09 8.54
C ASN A 131 -8.98 -12.43 9.60
N GLU A 132 -9.28 -11.52 10.53
CA GLU A 132 -10.32 -11.72 11.55
C GLU A 132 -11.74 -11.71 10.94
N ASP A 133 -11.90 -11.14 9.74
CA ASP A 133 -13.15 -11.17 8.98
C ASP A 133 -13.21 -12.36 8.00
N GLY A 134 -12.23 -13.27 8.05
CA GLY A 134 -12.17 -14.48 7.21
C GLY A 134 -11.54 -14.27 5.83
N TYR A 135 -10.95 -13.10 5.55
CA TYR A 135 -10.21 -12.90 4.30
C TYR A 135 -8.90 -13.68 4.32
N VAL A 136 -8.55 -14.23 3.15
CA VAL A 136 -7.29 -14.96 2.94
C VAL A 136 -6.61 -14.47 1.67
N MET A 137 -5.28 -14.43 1.69
CA MET A 137 -4.50 -14.08 0.50
C MET A 137 -4.52 -15.26 -0.49
N ALA A 138 -4.94 -14.98 -1.72
CA ALA A 138 -4.89 -15.96 -2.80
C ALA A 138 -3.43 -16.28 -3.17
N ASP A 139 -3.17 -17.54 -3.53
CA ASP A 139 -1.87 -17.97 -4.04
C ASP A 139 -1.64 -17.38 -5.44
N ARG A 140 -0.72 -16.42 -5.52
CA ARG A 140 -0.39 -15.73 -6.78
C ARG A 140 0.05 -16.67 -7.91
N SER A 141 0.57 -17.86 -7.59
CA SER A 141 1.00 -18.84 -8.58
C SER A 141 -0.18 -19.62 -9.19
N LYS A 142 -1.29 -19.72 -8.46
CA LYS A 142 -2.49 -20.47 -8.87
C LYS A 142 -3.55 -19.61 -9.54
N GLN A 143 -3.40 -18.28 -9.48
CA GLN A 143 -4.37 -17.30 -9.98
C GLN A 143 -5.74 -17.43 -9.28
N LEU A 144 -6.69 -16.57 -9.66
CA LEU A 144 -8.07 -16.62 -9.17
C LEU A 144 -8.94 -17.47 -10.11
N ASP A 145 -9.93 -18.17 -9.55
CA ASP A 145 -10.95 -18.81 -10.36
C ASP A 145 -11.90 -17.78 -11.03
N LEU A 146 -12.70 -18.24 -11.99
CA LEU A 146 -13.60 -17.37 -12.74
C LEU A 146 -14.63 -16.64 -11.86
N SER A 147 -15.10 -17.27 -10.79
CA SER A 147 -16.09 -16.66 -9.89
C SER A 147 -15.48 -15.49 -9.13
N HIS A 148 -14.28 -15.67 -8.60
CA HIS A 148 -13.52 -14.60 -7.96
C HIS A 148 -13.14 -13.49 -8.95
N CYS A 149 -12.70 -13.83 -10.16
CA CYS A 149 -12.42 -12.86 -11.22
C CYS A 149 -13.64 -11.98 -11.54
N LYS A 150 -14.85 -12.56 -11.63
CA LYS A 150 -16.09 -11.80 -11.82
C LYS A 150 -16.33 -10.80 -10.68
N LEU A 151 -16.13 -11.22 -9.43
CA LEU A 151 -16.25 -10.33 -8.27
C LEU A 151 -15.24 -9.19 -8.33
N VAL A 152 -13.98 -9.47 -8.67
CA VAL A 152 -12.94 -8.45 -8.86
C VAL A 152 -13.38 -7.44 -9.92
N MET A 153 -13.83 -7.89 -11.10
CA MET A 153 -14.26 -6.97 -12.16
C MET A 153 -15.45 -6.09 -11.76
N ILE A 154 -16.41 -6.62 -11.00
CA ILE A 154 -17.53 -5.84 -10.46
C ILE A 154 -17.03 -4.79 -9.46
N SER A 155 -16.16 -5.19 -8.53
CA SER A 155 -15.57 -4.29 -7.54
C SER A 155 -14.75 -3.18 -8.20
N LEU A 156 -13.93 -3.51 -9.20
CA LEU A 156 -13.16 -2.53 -9.97
C LEU A 156 -14.05 -1.58 -10.77
N GLY A 157 -15.14 -2.08 -11.36
CA GLY A 157 -16.14 -1.24 -12.02
C GLY A 157 -16.73 -0.19 -11.07
N LYS A 158 -17.12 -0.60 -9.85
CA LYS A 158 -17.60 0.31 -8.81
C LYS A 158 -16.52 1.30 -8.37
N TYR A 159 -15.29 0.82 -8.18
CA TYR A 159 -14.16 1.65 -7.75
C TYR A 159 -13.86 2.74 -8.77
N HIS A 160 -13.68 2.36 -10.04
CA HIS A 160 -13.42 3.30 -11.13
C HIS A 160 -14.57 4.31 -11.32
N ALA A 161 -15.82 3.86 -11.34
CA ALA A 161 -16.97 4.76 -11.45
C ALA A 161 -17.05 5.77 -10.30
N SER A 162 -16.79 5.31 -9.07
CA SER A 162 -16.76 6.17 -7.88
C SER A 162 -15.60 7.16 -7.92
N SER A 163 -14.45 6.75 -8.46
CA SER A 163 -13.28 7.62 -8.63
C SER A 163 -13.55 8.76 -9.62
N ILE A 164 -14.21 8.46 -10.75
CA ILE A 164 -14.60 9.49 -11.74
C ILE A 164 -15.56 10.48 -11.10
N SER A 165 -16.61 9.98 -10.43
CA SER A 165 -17.59 10.83 -9.75
C SER A 165 -16.92 11.73 -8.71
N LEU A 166 -16.04 11.18 -7.87
CA LEU A 166 -15.34 11.96 -6.85
C LEU A 166 -14.36 12.97 -7.47
N GLN A 167 -13.67 12.62 -8.56
CA GLN A 167 -12.76 13.52 -9.26
C GLN A 167 -13.48 14.71 -9.88
N HIS A 168 -14.67 14.49 -10.44
CA HIS A 168 -15.48 15.56 -11.00
C HIS A 168 -15.93 16.57 -9.92
N GLU A 169 -16.22 16.10 -8.71
CA GLU A 169 -16.67 16.95 -7.61
C GLU A 169 -15.51 17.61 -6.84
N ASN A 170 -14.39 16.91 -6.70
CA ASN A 170 -13.22 17.39 -5.98
C ASN A 170 -11.92 17.05 -6.74
N PRO A 171 -11.59 17.80 -7.81
CA PRO A 171 -10.40 17.53 -8.61
C PRO A 171 -9.10 17.73 -7.81
N LYS A 172 -9.07 18.69 -6.88
CA LYS A 172 -7.90 19.00 -6.04
C LYS A 172 -7.44 17.80 -5.20
N LEU A 173 -8.39 17.02 -4.68
CA LEU A 173 -8.08 15.81 -3.92
C LEU A 173 -7.22 14.83 -4.72
N PHE A 174 -7.48 14.69 -6.03
CA PHE A 174 -6.72 13.80 -6.90
C PHE A 174 -5.40 14.40 -7.36
N GLU A 175 -5.31 15.72 -7.50
CA GLU A 175 -4.03 16.40 -7.74
C GLU A 175 -3.04 16.16 -6.58
N GLU A 176 -3.53 16.22 -5.35
CA GLU A 176 -2.73 16.02 -4.15
C GLU A 176 -2.43 14.55 -3.85
N ALA A 177 -3.44 13.67 -3.87
CA ALA A 177 -3.30 12.27 -3.46
C ALA A 177 -2.96 11.33 -4.62
N GLY A 178 -3.46 11.61 -5.82
CA GLY A 178 -3.40 10.71 -6.99
C GLY A 178 -2.25 10.97 -7.96
N SER A 179 -1.41 11.99 -7.74
CA SER A 179 -0.30 12.30 -8.64
C SER A 179 0.80 11.23 -8.63
N GLU A 180 1.18 10.70 -9.79
CA GLU A 180 2.35 9.83 -9.91
C GLU A 180 3.62 10.65 -9.70
N ARG A 181 4.53 10.17 -8.84
CA ARG A 181 5.74 10.92 -8.44
C ARG A 181 7.03 10.20 -8.78
N LEU A 182 6.99 8.91 -9.06
CA LEU A 182 8.17 8.11 -9.38
C LEU A 182 8.68 8.41 -10.79
N TYR A 183 7.77 8.56 -11.75
CA TYR A 183 8.10 8.74 -13.18
C TYR A 183 8.06 10.21 -13.65
N TYR A 184 8.00 11.16 -12.72
CA TYR A 184 7.82 12.59 -13.02
C TYR A 184 8.87 13.53 -12.42
N ASP A 185 9.75 13.03 -11.55
CA ASP A 185 10.74 13.88 -10.89
C ASP A 185 11.83 14.33 -11.89
N GLU A 186 12.02 15.64 -12.03
CA GLU A 186 13.12 16.22 -12.80
C GLU A 186 14.32 16.44 -11.89
N GLY A 187 15.18 15.43 -11.75
CA GLY A 187 16.33 15.53 -10.87
C GLY A 187 17.28 14.33 -10.89
N PRO A 188 18.32 14.34 -10.04
CA PRO A 188 19.24 13.19 -9.88
C PRO A 188 18.49 11.91 -9.47
N PHE A 189 17.39 12.05 -8.73
CA PHE A 189 16.53 10.93 -8.34
C PHE A 189 15.99 10.15 -9.56
N LYS A 190 15.53 10.85 -10.60
CA LYS A 190 15.12 10.22 -11.87
C LYS A 190 16.22 9.39 -12.51
N LYS A 191 17.48 9.86 -12.49
CA LYS A 191 18.60 9.09 -13.05
C LYS A 191 18.83 7.80 -12.27
N GLU A 192 18.71 7.84 -10.95
CA GLU A 192 18.86 6.66 -10.10
C GLU A 192 17.72 5.66 -10.32
N VAL A 193 16.46 6.11 -10.32
CA VAL A 193 15.29 5.24 -10.57
C VAL A 193 15.33 4.68 -12.00
N LYS A 194 15.65 5.50 -13.01
CA LYS A 194 15.84 5.06 -14.39
C LYS A 194 16.88 3.95 -14.48
N ARG A 195 18.06 4.17 -13.90
CA ARG A 195 19.12 3.17 -13.88
C ARG A 195 18.68 1.89 -13.15
N TRP A 196 17.97 2.03 -12.03
CA TRP A 196 17.44 0.88 -11.28
C TRP A 196 16.46 0.05 -12.12
N VAL A 197 15.53 0.69 -12.82
CA VAL A 197 14.57 0.04 -13.74
C VAL A 197 15.32 -0.68 -14.87
N GLU A 198 16.21 0.01 -15.57
CA GLU A 198 16.97 -0.56 -16.69
C GLU A 198 17.84 -1.74 -16.25
N THR A 199 18.51 -1.62 -15.10
CA THR A 199 19.34 -2.69 -14.53
C THR A 199 18.50 -3.89 -14.14
N SER A 200 17.35 -3.66 -13.48
CA SER A 200 16.43 -4.73 -13.08
C SER A 200 15.91 -5.49 -14.29
N LEU A 201 15.58 -4.80 -15.38
CA LEU A 201 15.11 -5.43 -16.61
C LEU A 201 16.23 -6.25 -17.30
N ARG A 202 17.47 -5.76 -17.30
CA ARG A 202 18.63 -6.53 -17.80
C ARG A 202 18.86 -7.79 -16.99
N LEU A 203 18.82 -7.71 -15.66
CA LEU A 203 18.95 -8.88 -14.79
C LEU A 203 17.87 -9.93 -15.04
N VAL A 204 16.61 -9.49 -15.19
CA VAL A 204 15.50 -10.40 -15.55
C VAL A 204 15.73 -11.04 -16.92
N SER A 205 16.20 -10.27 -17.90
CA SER A 205 16.59 -10.80 -19.21
C SER A 205 17.65 -11.89 -19.10
N ASP A 206 18.72 -11.64 -18.34
CA ASP A 206 19.84 -12.58 -18.20
C ASP A 206 19.36 -13.89 -17.56
N VAL A 207 18.55 -13.81 -16.51
CA VAL A 207 17.92 -14.99 -15.88
C VAL A 207 17.06 -15.76 -16.88
N LEU A 208 16.23 -15.08 -17.68
CA LEU A 208 15.38 -15.74 -18.68
C LEU A 208 16.19 -16.43 -19.79
N LYS A 209 17.36 -15.91 -20.14
CA LYS A 209 18.27 -16.52 -21.13
C LYS A 209 18.96 -17.79 -20.62
N GLU A 210 19.14 -17.91 -19.32
CA GLU A 210 19.67 -19.12 -18.69
C GLU A 210 18.60 -20.20 -18.50
N MET A 211 17.32 -19.83 -18.56
CA MET A 211 16.20 -20.76 -18.44
C MET A 211 15.85 -21.39 -19.79
N LYS A 212 16.06 -22.70 -19.91
CA LYS A 212 15.75 -23.46 -21.13
C LYS A 212 14.31 -23.24 -21.61
N GLY A 213 14.16 -22.78 -22.84
CA GLY A 213 12.87 -22.50 -23.49
C GLY A 213 12.32 -21.09 -23.24
N TYR A 214 13.05 -20.23 -22.52
CA TYR A 214 12.68 -18.84 -22.26
C TYR A 214 13.61 -17.80 -22.89
N GLU A 215 14.58 -18.25 -23.69
CA GLU A 215 15.64 -17.42 -24.26
C GLU A 215 15.08 -16.26 -25.09
N SER A 216 14.04 -16.53 -25.89
CA SER A 216 13.36 -15.51 -26.70
C SER A 216 12.67 -14.42 -25.86
N TYR A 217 12.21 -14.74 -24.66
CA TYR A 217 11.66 -13.72 -23.74
C TYR A 217 12.76 -12.87 -23.14
N GLY A 218 13.92 -13.46 -22.83
CA GLY A 218 15.10 -12.72 -22.43
C GLY A 218 15.56 -11.73 -23.51
N ASP A 219 15.63 -12.18 -24.77
CA ASP A 219 15.93 -11.31 -25.91
C ASP A 219 14.91 -10.19 -26.08
N LEU A 220 13.61 -10.50 -25.96
CA LEU A 220 12.54 -9.50 -26.00
C LEU A 220 12.69 -8.46 -24.89
N MET A 221 12.95 -8.88 -23.64
CA MET A 221 13.12 -7.96 -22.52
C MET A 221 14.34 -7.06 -22.75
N LEU A 222 15.47 -7.63 -23.16
CA LEU A 222 16.69 -6.90 -23.46
C LEU A 222 16.47 -5.85 -24.56
N SER A 223 15.72 -6.21 -25.61
CA SER A 223 15.44 -5.31 -26.73
C SER A 223 14.57 -4.10 -26.34
N LYS A 224 13.98 -4.09 -25.14
CA LYS A 224 13.14 -2.99 -24.64
C LYS A 224 13.83 -2.13 -23.59
N VAL A 225 14.98 -2.56 -23.06
CA VAL A 225 15.69 -1.81 -22.02
C VAL A 225 15.97 -0.39 -22.48
N ASP A 226 16.46 -0.24 -23.70
CA ASP A 226 16.67 1.07 -24.30
C ASP A 226 15.28 1.64 -24.68
N GLY A 227 14.84 2.66 -23.94
CA GLY A 227 13.53 3.30 -24.12
C GLY A 227 12.46 2.88 -23.12
N ILE A 228 12.71 1.92 -22.22
CA ILE A 228 11.71 1.48 -21.23
C ILE A 228 11.29 2.61 -20.29
N TRP A 229 12.23 3.48 -19.95
CA TRP A 229 11.96 4.62 -19.08
C TRP A 229 10.98 5.59 -19.73
N GLU A 230 11.25 5.99 -20.96
CA GLU A 230 10.40 6.88 -21.75
C GLU A 230 9.02 6.27 -21.97
N TYR A 231 8.95 4.94 -22.15
CA TYR A 231 7.70 4.20 -22.20
C TYR A 231 6.92 4.29 -20.87
N PHE A 232 7.56 4.02 -19.72
CA PHE A 232 6.87 4.13 -18.42
C PHE A 232 6.37 5.54 -18.16
N VAL A 233 7.22 6.56 -18.34
CA VAL A 233 6.81 7.97 -18.20
C VAL A 233 5.57 8.26 -19.04
N LYS A 234 5.54 7.79 -20.30
CA LYS A 234 4.40 7.98 -21.19
C LYS A 234 3.13 7.27 -20.71
N VAL A 235 3.23 6.05 -20.18
CA VAL A 235 2.07 5.26 -19.72
C VAL A 235 1.43 5.84 -18.47
N PHE A 236 2.24 6.45 -17.59
CA PHE A 236 1.73 7.07 -16.36
C PHE A 236 1.17 8.49 -16.57
N ILE A 237 1.30 9.07 -17.77
CA ILE A 237 0.66 10.35 -18.12
C ILE A 237 -0.84 10.19 -18.33
N PRO A 238 -1.69 10.90 -17.52
CA PRO A 238 -3.12 10.96 -17.77
C PRO A 238 -3.38 11.44 -19.20
N ARG A 239 -4.23 10.71 -19.93
CA ARG A 239 -4.49 10.99 -21.33
C ARG A 239 -5.47 12.15 -21.45
N LYS A 240 -5.10 13.17 -22.22
CA LYS A 240 -6.03 14.25 -22.58
C LYS A 240 -7.21 13.67 -23.38
N GLN A 241 -8.41 14.21 -23.14
CA GLN A 241 -9.65 13.81 -23.84
C GLN A 241 -10.05 12.33 -23.69
N SER A 242 -9.53 11.65 -22.67
CA SER A 242 -9.93 10.28 -22.31
C SER A 242 -10.55 10.28 -20.91
N VAL A 243 -11.34 9.26 -20.61
CA VAL A 243 -11.78 8.99 -19.24
C VAL A 243 -10.58 8.41 -18.49
N ASN A 244 -10.03 9.19 -17.55
CA ASN A 244 -9.00 8.72 -16.63
C ASN A 244 -9.69 8.30 -15.34
N VAL A 245 -9.25 7.18 -14.76
CA VAL A 245 -9.74 6.65 -13.50
C VAL A 245 -8.59 6.60 -12.51
N LEU A 246 -8.90 6.56 -11.21
CA LEU A 246 -7.89 6.19 -10.24
C LEU A 246 -7.58 4.70 -10.41
N ASN A 247 -6.31 4.38 -10.65
CA ASN A 247 -5.90 2.99 -10.76
C ASN A 247 -5.94 2.31 -9.38
N HIS A 248 -6.39 1.06 -9.38
CA HIS A 248 -6.26 0.17 -8.22
C HIS A 248 -4.84 -0.37 -8.20
N GLY A 249 -4.13 -0.15 -7.09
CA GLY A 249 -2.76 -0.63 -6.85
C GLY A 249 -2.74 -1.51 -5.63
#